data_AF-S2F4E3-F1
#
_entry.id   AF-S2F4E3-F1
#
_cell.length_a   1.000
_cell.length_b   1.000
_cell.length_c   1.000
_cell.angle_alpha   90.00
_cell.angle_beta   90.00
_cell.angle_gamma   90.00
#
_symmetry.space_group_name_H-M   'P 1'
#
loop_
_entity.id
_entity.type
_entity.pdbx_description
1 polymer ?
#
loop_
_entity_poly.entity_id
_entity_poly.type
_entity_poly.pdbx_seq_one_letter_code
_entity_poly.pdbx_strand_id
1 'polypeptide(L)'
;MSTIPDVRPSTLSGIKRKAKRINGLNPEIVYRVALDLSAKQSGYESYHHARRVLQAGLSAPSLHSIYLSAYWRDSSTKPRSTGLEVLGIKLRRPLTDFLGKHQCHFAQNLQGFFVESSDHVEMRSTVDSLEKAKGLLTRAALSLQFMEAARLQPATTKVQWSAMERAGELPSSDHISRWVCADTGAWLMLDEPYGHVLAPEYQARRNDWSNENGFKLAMPGWEGLYNPGYATPHLLGHDVDLINRVVATVEHLSLGEASTWAFQSENFSSQFVSPARAQSGKKRKPRPGTTYGSSKNAIEYRRKEGWGSYWRPAQQMSIADHNAMGWILKRLYATAMPFTVRTQLSELHAELENWMDAEYKGERHPDFDPDAYYGGYDIPCYQNRIEVLEALDRLRSIMAGTYLDSKPLRDHFRKLDLARQHIAKS
;
A
#
# COMPACT_ATOMS: atom_id res chain seq x y z
N MET A 1 37.47 9.68 10.61
CA MET A 1 37.04 11.11 10.57
C MET A 1 35.92 11.29 11.58
N SER A 2 36.08 12.19 12.56
CA SER A 2 35.07 12.43 13.61
C SER A 2 33.75 12.93 13.02
N THR A 3 32.75 12.06 12.99
CA THR A 3 31.37 12.42 12.70
C THR A 3 30.76 13.06 13.94
N ILE A 4 30.98 14.37 14.11
CA ILE A 4 30.19 15.15 15.06
C ILE A 4 28.73 15.07 14.57
N PRO A 5 27.77 14.60 15.39
CA PRO A 5 26.37 14.52 14.98
C PRO A 5 25.89 15.90 14.51
N ASP A 6 25.07 15.94 13.44
CA ASP A 6 24.40 17.16 13.01
C ASP A 6 23.36 17.56 14.07
N VAL A 7 23.83 18.24 15.13
CA VAL A 7 23.00 18.67 16.25
C VAL A 7 22.07 19.77 15.77
N ARG A 8 20.76 19.54 15.94
CA ARG A 8 19.73 20.47 15.51
C ARG A 8 19.81 21.75 16.31
N PRO A 9 19.85 22.92 15.66
CA PRO A 9 19.83 24.16 16.39
C PRO A 9 18.45 24.42 16.98
N SER A 10 18.38 24.41 18.32
CA SER A 10 17.22 24.83 19.12
C SER A 10 17.23 26.33 19.45
N THR A 11 18.22 27.08 18.97
CA THR A 11 18.38 28.52 19.22
C THR A 11 18.57 29.30 17.92
N LEU A 12 18.25 30.60 17.94
CA LEU A 12 18.47 31.48 16.77
C LEU A 12 19.93 31.53 16.35
N SER A 13 20.85 31.53 17.31
CA SER A 13 22.29 31.49 17.08
C SER A 13 22.70 30.18 16.39
N GLY A 14 22.10 29.07 16.79
CA GLY A 14 22.31 27.78 16.12
C GLY A 14 21.82 27.78 14.68
N ILE A 15 20.62 28.33 14.42
CA ILE A 15 20.05 28.41 13.05
C ILE A 15 20.95 29.26 12.16
N LYS A 16 21.43 30.42 12.64
CA LYS A 16 22.38 31.27 11.91
C LYS A 16 23.70 30.55 11.61
N ARG A 17 24.20 29.74 12.56
CA ARG A 17 25.45 28.98 12.41
C ARG A 17 25.31 27.88 11.35
N LYS A 18 24.21 27.14 11.37
CA LYS A 18 23.92 26.13 10.35
C LYS A 18 23.67 26.76 8.98
N ALA A 19 22.97 27.89 8.91
CA ALA A 19 22.81 28.67 7.68
C ALA A 19 24.17 29.13 7.08
N LYS A 20 25.12 29.57 7.92
CA LYS A 20 26.49 29.88 7.45
C LYS A 20 27.19 28.66 6.84
N ARG A 21 26.99 27.48 7.43
CA ARG A 21 27.54 26.22 6.89
C ARG A 21 26.88 25.84 5.55
N ILE A 22 25.56 25.99 5.43
CA ILE A 22 24.82 25.75 4.18
C ILE A 22 25.33 26.69 3.09
N ASN A 23 25.40 27.99 3.36
CA ASN A 23 25.90 28.99 2.42
C ASN A 23 27.40 28.80 2.08
N GLY A 24 28.22 28.35 3.03
CA GLY A 24 29.64 28.05 2.78
C GLY A 24 29.87 26.80 1.93
N LEU A 25 28.94 25.85 1.96
CA LEU A 25 28.97 24.64 1.10
C LEU A 25 28.30 24.87 -0.25
N ASN A 26 27.46 25.90 -0.37
CA ASN A 26 26.64 26.21 -1.55
C ASN A 26 26.71 27.73 -1.80
N PRO A 27 27.81 28.24 -2.38
CA PRO A 27 28.05 29.68 -2.57
C PRO A 27 26.95 30.39 -3.37
N GLU A 28 26.22 29.65 -4.21
CA GLU A 28 25.09 30.09 -5.01
C GLU A 28 23.81 30.39 -4.20
N ILE A 29 23.70 29.88 -2.96
CA ILE A 29 22.53 30.10 -2.12
C ILE A 29 22.68 31.40 -1.34
N VAL A 30 21.83 32.39 -1.62
CA VAL A 30 21.77 33.65 -0.84
C VAL A 30 21.55 33.35 0.64
N TYR A 31 22.30 34.03 1.53
CA TYR A 31 22.28 33.75 2.98
C TYR A 31 20.87 33.75 3.61
N ARG A 32 19.95 34.58 3.10
CA ARG A 32 18.54 34.61 3.55
C ARG A 32 17.82 33.29 3.26
N VAL A 33 18.04 32.70 2.09
CA VAL A 33 17.49 31.38 1.72
C VAL A 33 18.12 30.29 2.60
N ALA A 34 19.43 30.38 2.87
CA ALA A 34 20.11 29.47 3.79
C ALA A 34 19.56 29.54 5.23
N LEU A 35 19.14 30.73 5.69
CA LEU A 35 18.47 30.90 6.98
C LEU A 35 17.10 30.21 7.02
N ASP A 36 16.29 30.36 5.97
CA ASP A 36 14.99 29.72 5.88
C ASP A 36 15.12 28.19 5.78
N LEU A 37 16.05 27.68 4.97
CA LEU A 37 16.37 26.26 4.90
C LEU A 37 16.80 25.71 6.26
N SER A 38 17.69 26.41 6.96
CA SER A 38 18.11 26.00 8.30
C SER A 38 16.96 26.03 9.32
N ALA A 39 16.03 26.99 9.21
CA ALA A 39 14.87 27.06 10.10
C ALA A 39 13.89 25.92 9.85
N LYS A 40 13.63 25.60 8.57
CA LYS A 40 12.82 24.44 8.14
C LYS A 40 13.38 23.12 8.63
N GLN A 41 14.71 22.93 8.52
CA GLN A 41 15.39 21.75 9.07
C GLN A 41 15.28 21.63 10.61
N SER A 42 15.06 22.75 11.31
CA SER A 42 14.79 22.80 12.75
C SER A 42 13.30 22.69 13.10
N GLY A 43 12.42 22.50 12.13
CA GLY A 43 10.97 22.33 12.34
C GLY A 43 10.14 23.61 12.28
N TYR A 44 10.73 24.76 11.95
CA TYR A 44 10.02 26.04 11.81
C TYR A 44 9.57 26.29 10.37
N GLU A 45 8.54 27.10 10.16
CA GLU A 45 8.06 27.45 8.81
C GLU A 45 9.05 28.33 8.02
N SER A 46 9.72 29.24 8.72
CA SER A 46 10.72 30.18 8.19
C SER A 46 11.65 30.66 9.29
N TYR A 47 12.71 31.38 8.94
CA TYR A 47 13.57 32.06 9.91
C TYR A 47 12.78 33.10 10.74
N HIS A 48 11.83 33.79 10.13
CA HIS A 48 10.94 34.73 10.85
C HIS A 48 10.05 34.01 11.86
N HIS A 49 9.49 32.86 11.49
CA HIS A 49 8.73 32.02 12.41
C HIS A 49 9.61 31.54 13.57
N ALA A 50 10.81 31.01 13.27
CA ALA A 50 11.78 30.61 14.29
C ALA A 50 12.12 31.75 15.25
N ARG A 51 12.31 32.96 14.71
CA ARG A 51 12.59 34.16 15.50
C ARG A 51 11.43 34.48 16.44
N ARG A 52 10.19 34.47 15.93
CA ARG A 52 8.99 34.75 16.72
C ARG A 52 8.77 33.72 17.83
N VAL A 53 8.85 32.43 17.50
CA VAL A 53 8.65 31.32 18.45
C VAL A 53 9.71 31.35 19.56
N LEU A 54 10.99 31.48 19.19
CA LEU A 54 12.09 31.49 20.16
C LEU A 54 12.13 32.78 21.00
N GLN A 55 11.75 33.93 20.43
CA GLN A 55 11.61 35.18 21.19
C GLN A 55 10.42 35.15 22.15
N ALA A 56 9.36 34.40 21.83
CA ALA A 56 8.22 34.16 22.71
C ALA A 56 8.50 33.12 23.80
N GLY A 57 9.72 32.60 23.91
CA GLY A 57 10.10 31.56 24.90
C GLY A 57 9.50 30.18 24.60
N LEU A 58 8.89 29.99 23.43
CA LEU A 58 8.36 28.71 23.01
C LEU A 58 9.48 27.81 22.48
N SER A 59 9.36 26.52 22.77
CA SER A 59 10.33 25.51 22.31
C SER A 59 10.18 25.22 20.81
N ALA A 60 11.25 24.75 20.18
CA ALA A 60 11.21 24.30 18.79
C ALA A 60 10.10 23.25 18.59
N PRO A 61 9.37 23.26 17.45
CA PRO A 61 8.39 22.23 17.14
C PRO A 61 9.02 20.84 17.24
N SER A 62 8.38 19.93 17.97
CA SER A 62 8.87 18.56 18.12
C SER A 62 8.72 17.82 16.80
N LEU A 63 9.84 17.53 16.14
CA LEU A 63 9.85 16.67 14.96
C LEU A 63 9.94 15.20 15.38
N HIS A 64 9.03 14.40 14.87
CA HIS A 64 8.95 12.97 15.10
C HIS A 64 9.75 12.22 14.04
N SER A 65 10.61 11.30 14.47
CA SER A 65 11.31 10.39 13.57
C SER A 65 10.34 9.33 13.07
N ILE A 66 10.28 9.15 11.76
CA ILE A 66 9.56 8.04 11.13
C ILE A 66 10.54 7.32 10.23
N TYR A 67 10.53 6.00 10.31
CA TYR A 67 11.40 5.12 9.54
C TYR A 67 10.56 4.35 8.54
N LEU A 68 11.08 4.24 7.32
CA LEU A 68 10.54 3.37 6.29
C LEU A 68 11.59 2.33 5.95
N SER A 69 11.21 1.08 5.76
CA SER A 69 12.18 0.04 5.38
C SER A 69 11.68 -0.85 4.25
N ALA A 70 12.60 -1.28 3.38
CA ALA A 70 12.30 -2.16 2.25
C ALA A 70 13.46 -3.12 1.99
N TYR A 71 13.12 -4.41 1.84
CA TYR A 71 14.08 -5.44 1.49
C TYR A 71 14.16 -5.59 -0.02
N TRP A 72 15.33 -5.89 -0.55
CA TRP A 72 15.54 -6.09 -1.97
C TRP A 72 16.49 -7.23 -2.30
N ARG A 73 16.30 -7.82 -3.47
CA ARG A 73 17.11 -8.90 -4.04
C ARG A 73 17.15 -8.75 -5.56
N ASP A 74 18.34 -8.42 -6.05
CA ASP A 74 18.65 -8.47 -7.47
C ASP A 74 19.12 -9.88 -7.82
N SER A 75 18.32 -10.56 -8.64
CA SER A 75 18.61 -11.91 -9.15
C SER A 75 19.30 -11.90 -10.51
N SER A 76 19.45 -10.73 -11.13
CA SER A 76 20.15 -10.57 -12.42
C SER A 76 21.67 -10.56 -12.28
N THR A 77 22.18 -10.18 -11.11
CA THR A 77 23.61 -10.17 -10.81
C THR A 77 24.15 -11.54 -10.37
N LYS A 78 25.44 -11.78 -10.60
CA LYS A 78 26.18 -12.96 -10.14
C LYS A 78 27.47 -12.53 -9.42
N PRO A 79 27.62 -12.78 -8.11
CA PRO A 79 26.63 -13.33 -7.19
C PRO A 79 25.40 -12.40 -7.05
N ARG A 80 24.26 -12.98 -6.66
CA ARG A 80 23.03 -12.21 -6.41
C ARG A 80 23.29 -11.13 -5.36
N SER A 81 22.78 -9.94 -5.60
CA SER A 81 22.89 -8.81 -4.67
C SER A 81 21.61 -8.70 -3.85
N THR A 82 21.72 -8.46 -2.54
CA THR A 82 20.57 -8.38 -1.64
C THR A 82 20.83 -7.38 -0.53
N GLY A 83 19.78 -6.77 0.00
CA GLY A 83 19.91 -5.86 1.13
C GLY A 83 18.60 -5.44 1.75
N LEU A 84 18.71 -4.59 2.76
CA LEU A 84 17.63 -3.87 3.42
C LEU A 84 17.96 -2.39 3.37
N GLU A 85 17.07 -1.58 2.80
CA GLU A 85 17.18 -0.13 2.84
C GLU A 85 16.25 0.43 3.91
N VAL A 86 16.77 1.37 4.71
CA VAL A 86 16.02 2.11 5.71
C VAL A 86 16.13 3.60 5.43
N LEU A 87 14.99 4.26 5.35
CA LEU A 87 14.84 5.69 5.14
C LEU A 87 14.30 6.35 6.41
N GLY A 88 15.02 7.32 6.95
CA GLY A 88 14.56 8.11 8.10
C GLY A 88 14.06 9.49 7.68
N ILE A 89 12.80 9.80 7.98
CA ILE A 89 12.21 11.13 7.76
C ILE A 89 11.78 11.78 9.08
N LYS A 90 11.43 13.06 8.99
CA LYS A 90 11.05 13.89 10.15
C LYS A 90 9.77 14.64 9.83
N LEU A 91 8.72 14.35 10.58
CA LEU A 91 7.41 15.00 10.43
C LEU A 91 7.01 15.76 11.69
N ARG A 92 6.04 16.66 11.59
CA ARG A 92 5.60 17.49 12.73
C ARG A 92 4.71 16.74 13.70
N ARG A 93 4.12 15.63 13.27
CA ARG A 93 3.24 14.77 14.08
C ARG A 93 3.75 13.34 14.09
N PRO A 94 3.52 12.59 15.17
CA PRO A 94 3.84 11.17 15.20
C PRO A 94 2.96 10.40 14.20
N LEU A 95 3.48 9.30 13.66
CA LEU A 95 2.83 8.50 12.62
C LEU A 95 1.40 8.08 13.01
N THR A 96 1.18 7.73 14.27
CA THR A 96 -0.10 7.23 14.79
C THR A 96 -1.22 8.28 14.77
N ASP A 97 -0.91 9.57 14.68
CA ASP A 97 -1.90 10.64 14.69
C ASP A 97 -2.60 10.80 13.34
N PHE A 98 -1.95 10.38 12.25
CA PHE A 98 -2.49 10.55 10.89
C PHE A 98 -2.51 9.26 10.07
N LEU A 99 -1.86 8.17 10.52
CA LEU A 99 -1.90 6.88 9.86
C LEU A 99 -2.14 5.72 10.84
N GLY A 100 -3.35 5.18 10.80
CA GLY A 100 -3.69 3.92 11.47
C GLY A 100 -3.11 2.69 10.76
N LYS A 101 -2.84 1.62 11.53
CA LYS A 101 -2.30 0.36 10.98
C LYS A 101 -3.15 -0.23 9.84
N HIS A 102 -4.47 -0.17 10.00
CA HIS A 102 -5.44 -0.69 9.03
C HIS A 102 -5.58 0.23 7.80
N GLN A 103 -5.14 1.49 7.88
CA GLN A 103 -5.24 2.49 6.81
C GLN A 103 -4.02 2.43 5.87
N CYS A 104 -2.87 1.94 6.35
CA CYS A 104 -1.59 1.99 5.64
C CYS A 104 -1.68 1.50 4.18
N HIS A 105 -2.27 0.34 3.94
CA HIS A 105 -2.34 -0.24 2.60
C HIS A 105 -3.35 0.45 1.66
N PHE A 106 -4.15 1.40 2.15
CA PHE A 106 -5.10 2.16 1.33
C PHE A 106 -4.52 3.48 0.82
N ALA A 107 -3.44 3.97 1.43
CA ALA A 107 -2.80 5.20 0.99
C ALA A 107 -1.98 5.01 -0.29
N GLN A 108 -1.97 6.04 -1.14
CA GLN A 108 -1.14 6.09 -2.34
C GLN A 108 0.32 5.83 -1.96
N ASN A 109 1.00 4.99 -2.74
CA ASN A 109 2.38 4.53 -2.51
C ASN A 109 2.65 3.74 -1.21
N LEU A 110 1.62 3.43 -0.42
CA LEU A 110 1.74 2.62 0.81
C LEU A 110 1.04 1.24 0.69
N GLN A 111 0.51 0.89 -0.48
CA GLN A 111 -0.24 -0.36 -0.70
C GLN A 111 0.57 -1.63 -0.36
N GLY A 112 1.88 -1.59 -0.61
CA GLY A 112 2.82 -2.67 -0.29
C GLY A 112 3.37 -2.64 1.14
N PHE A 113 2.96 -1.68 1.97
CA PHE A 113 3.54 -1.42 3.28
C PHE A 113 2.61 -1.81 4.44
N PHE A 114 3.17 -1.92 5.63
CA PHE A 114 2.42 -2.05 6.89
C PHE A 114 3.12 -1.31 8.02
N VAL A 115 2.36 -0.91 9.03
CA VAL A 115 2.90 -0.25 10.24
C VAL A 115 3.43 -1.32 11.20
N GLU A 116 4.76 -1.40 11.31
CA GLU A 116 5.46 -2.34 12.18
C GLU A 116 5.44 -1.86 13.64
N SER A 117 5.79 -0.60 13.87
CA SER A 117 5.73 0.11 15.16
C SER A 117 5.14 1.52 14.97
N SER A 118 4.96 2.27 16.06
CA SER A 118 4.41 3.64 16.03
C SER A 118 5.29 4.67 15.32
N ASP A 119 6.49 4.29 14.89
CA ASP A 119 7.46 5.14 14.17
C ASP A 119 8.06 4.41 12.95
N HIS A 120 7.54 3.24 12.56
CA HIS A 120 8.13 2.41 11.52
C HIS A 120 7.08 1.82 10.57
N VAL A 121 7.28 2.08 9.28
CA VAL A 121 6.50 1.53 8.17
C VAL A 121 7.41 0.61 7.35
N GLU A 122 7.04 -0.65 7.19
CA GLU A 122 7.87 -1.65 6.50
C GLU A 122 7.17 -2.14 5.23
N MET A 123 7.93 -2.23 4.13
CA MET A 123 7.47 -2.85 2.90
C MET A 123 7.37 -4.35 3.10
N ARG A 124 6.21 -4.90 2.78
CA ARG A 124 5.90 -6.31 2.98
C ARG A 124 6.80 -7.18 2.11
N SER A 125 6.72 -7.04 0.79
CA SER A 125 7.46 -7.86 -0.18
C SER A 125 8.93 -7.48 -0.31
N THR A 126 9.73 -8.45 -0.74
CA THR A 126 11.09 -8.20 -1.27
C THR A 126 11.00 -7.62 -2.69
N VAL A 127 11.72 -6.53 -2.93
CA VAL A 127 11.83 -5.81 -4.21
C VAL A 127 12.97 -6.40 -5.06
N ASP A 128 12.93 -6.22 -6.38
CA ASP A 128 13.89 -6.83 -7.32
C ASP A 128 15.20 -6.04 -7.53
N SER A 129 15.32 -4.81 -7.02
CA SER A 129 16.57 -4.03 -7.07
C SER A 129 16.69 -3.00 -5.94
N LEU A 130 17.91 -2.52 -5.72
CA LEU A 130 18.23 -1.45 -4.78
C LEU A 130 17.53 -0.13 -5.16
N GLU A 131 17.60 0.24 -6.43
CA GLU A 131 17.05 1.49 -6.97
C GLU A 131 15.55 1.54 -6.78
N LYS A 132 14.86 0.42 -7.04
CA LYS A 132 13.42 0.32 -6.87
C LYS A 132 13.02 0.35 -5.39
N ALA A 133 13.80 -0.27 -4.50
CA ALA A 133 13.57 -0.16 -3.07
C ALA A 133 13.69 1.30 -2.59
N LYS A 134 14.74 2.01 -3.00
CA LYS A 134 14.90 3.44 -2.69
C LYS A 134 13.76 4.29 -3.28
N GLY A 135 13.39 4.07 -4.53
CA GLY A 135 12.29 4.78 -5.19
C GLY A 135 10.95 4.58 -4.47
N LEU A 136 10.64 3.36 -4.07
CA LEU A 136 9.42 3.05 -3.31
C LEU A 136 9.42 3.69 -1.92
N LEU A 137 10.56 3.66 -1.21
CA LEU A 137 10.71 4.32 0.08
C LEU A 137 10.54 5.84 -0.03
N THR A 138 11.12 6.46 -1.05
CA THR A 138 10.94 7.90 -1.31
C THR A 138 9.47 8.24 -1.59
N ARG A 139 8.79 7.48 -2.45
CA ARG A 139 7.36 7.70 -2.75
C ARG A 139 6.47 7.49 -1.52
N ALA A 140 6.75 6.48 -0.72
CA ALA A 140 6.07 6.24 0.54
C ALA A 140 6.29 7.41 1.53
N ALA A 141 7.51 7.93 1.64
CA ALA A 141 7.83 9.07 2.49
C ALA A 141 7.14 10.37 2.03
N LEU A 142 7.09 10.64 0.73
CA LEU A 142 6.32 11.77 0.17
C LEU A 142 4.83 11.66 0.50
N SER A 143 4.29 10.44 0.46
CA SER A 143 2.89 10.19 0.81
C SER A 143 2.62 10.42 2.30
N LEU A 144 3.55 10.04 3.19
CA LEU A 144 3.46 10.37 4.61
C LEU A 144 3.55 11.88 4.86
N GLN A 145 4.44 12.60 4.17
CA GLN A 145 4.53 14.06 4.23
C GLN A 145 3.23 14.72 3.78
N PHE A 146 2.64 14.27 2.66
CA PHE A 146 1.36 14.76 2.17
C PHE A 146 0.24 14.54 3.19
N MET A 147 0.10 13.32 3.71
CA MET A 147 -0.93 12.99 4.71
C MET A 147 -0.80 13.86 5.97
N GLU A 148 0.44 14.04 6.45
CA GLU A 148 0.72 14.82 7.64
C GLU A 148 0.50 16.32 7.39
N ALA A 149 0.97 16.87 6.28
CA ALA A 149 0.82 18.30 6.01
C ALA A 149 -0.64 18.66 5.66
N ALA A 150 -1.29 17.87 4.80
CA ALA A 150 -2.65 18.14 4.31
C ALA A 150 -3.76 17.75 5.30
N ARG A 151 -3.41 17.05 6.39
CA ARG A 151 -4.37 16.49 7.38
C ARG A 151 -5.42 15.59 6.74
N LEU A 152 -4.95 14.70 5.88
CA LEU A 152 -5.78 13.75 5.14
C LEU A 152 -5.45 12.32 5.53
N GLN A 153 -6.47 11.48 5.52
CA GLN A 153 -6.38 10.04 5.69
C GLN A 153 -6.90 9.33 4.45
N PRO A 154 -6.38 8.15 4.09
CA PRO A 154 -6.91 7.40 2.95
C PRO A 154 -8.33 6.93 3.25
N ALA A 155 -9.18 6.93 2.23
CA ALA A 155 -10.51 6.34 2.33
C ALA A 155 -10.43 4.81 2.52
N THR A 156 -11.04 4.28 3.58
CA THR A 156 -10.95 2.85 3.94
C THR A 156 -12.28 2.11 3.91
N THR A 157 -13.40 2.83 3.91
CA THR A 157 -14.75 2.24 4.02
C THR A 157 -15.51 2.32 2.70
N LYS A 158 -16.39 1.34 2.46
CA LYS A 158 -17.27 1.36 1.28
C LYS A 158 -18.12 2.63 1.19
N VAL A 159 -18.56 3.16 2.33
CA VAL A 159 -19.35 4.40 2.38
C VAL A 159 -18.53 5.59 1.86
N GLN A 160 -17.29 5.75 2.33
CA GLN A 160 -16.39 6.80 1.82
C GLN A 160 -16.11 6.63 0.32
N TRP A 161 -15.92 5.39 -0.14
CA TRP A 161 -15.66 5.12 -1.56
C TRP A 161 -16.88 5.44 -2.43
N SER A 162 -18.08 5.08 -1.98
CA SER A 162 -19.34 5.36 -2.68
C SER A 162 -19.60 6.87 -2.78
N ALA A 163 -19.25 7.63 -1.73
CA ALA A 163 -19.35 9.09 -1.75
C ALA A 163 -18.46 9.75 -2.83
N MET A 164 -17.44 9.04 -3.33
CA MET A 164 -16.48 9.53 -4.34
C MET A 164 -16.64 8.81 -5.68
N GLU A 165 -17.69 8.01 -5.86
CA GLU A 165 -17.89 7.21 -7.08
C GLU A 165 -18.05 8.13 -8.29
N ARG A 166 -18.95 9.11 -8.18
CA ARG A 166 -19.18 10.10 -9.24
C ARG A 166 -17.92 10.90 -9.58
N ALA A 167 -17.11 11.26 -8.58
CA ALA A 167 -15.83 11.94 -8.80
C ALA A 167 -14.86 11.10 -9.66
N GLY A 168 -14.91 9.78 -9.55
CA GLY A 168 -14.11 8.86 -10.37
C GLY A 168 -14.51 8.81 -11.85
N GLU A 169 -15.63 9.43 -12.23
CA GLU A 169 -16.08 9.55 -13.62
C GLU A 169 -15.56 10.83 -14.30
N LEU A 170 -14.67 11.58 -13.64
CA LEU A 170 -14.01 12.74 -14.22
C LEU A 170 -13.34 12.34 -15.56
N PRO A 171 -13.55 13.10 -16.66
CA PRO A 171 -13.06 12.70 -17.97
C PRO A 171 -11.54 12.57 -18.02
N SER A 172 -11.06 11.45 -18.57
CA SER A 172 -9.63 11.11 -18.64
C SER A 172 -8.93 11.05 -17.28
N SER A 173 -9.65 10.66 -16.23
CA SER A 173 -9.05 10.36 -14.95
C SER A 173 -8.08 9.18 -15.02
N ASP A 174 -6.98 9.29 -14.27
CA ASP A 174 -5.95 8.27 -14.17
C ASP A 174 -5.22 8.38 -12.82
N HIS A 175 -4.70 7.25 -12.33
CA HIS A 175 -3.91 7.17 -11.10
C HIS A 175 -4.59 7.80 -9.87
N ILE A 176 -5.89 7.53 -9.70
CA ILE A 176 -6.72 8.12 -8.66
C ILE A 176 -6.35 7.63 -7.25
N SER A 177 -6.26 8.56 -6.30
CA SER A 177 -6.24 8.30 -4.86
C SER A 177 -7.35 9.08 -4.13
N ARG A 178 -7.86 8.50 -3.03
CA ARG A 178 -9.07 8.96 -2.33
C ARG A 178 -8.77 9.32 -0.89
N TRP A 179 -9.14 10.53 -0.48
CA TRP A 179 -8.70 11.13 0.77
C TRP A 179 -9.85 11.74 1.55
N VAL A 180 -9.81 11.60 2.87
CA VAL A 180 -10.80 12.14 3.81
C VAL A 180 -10.09 13.02 4.82
N CYS A 181 -10.62 14.21 5.08
CA CYS A 181 -10.17 15.08 6.14
C CYS A 181 -10.68 14.53 7.48
N ALA A 182 -9.76 14.18 8.37
CA ALA A 182 -10.10 13.60 9.67
C ALA A 182 -10.89 14.57 10.56
N ASP A 183 -10.66 15.87 10.41
CA ASP A 183 -11.24 16.90 11.27
C ASP A 183 -12.71 17.20 10.92
N THR A 184 -13.07 17.13 9.63
CA THR A 184 -14.40 17.54 9.14
C THR A 184 -15.22 16.41 8.50
N GLY A 185 -14.58 15.30 8.14
CA GLY A 185 -15.21 14.25 7.33
C GLY A 185 -15.39 14.61 5.85
N ALA A 186 -15.10 15.85 5.46
CA ALA A 186 -15.04 16.26 4.06
C ALA A 186 -13.96 15.46 3.32
N TRP A 187 -14.12 15.31 2.01
CA TRP A 187 -13.24 14.46 1.22
C TRP A 187 -12.76 15.18 -0.04
N LEU A 188 -11.67 14.66 -0.58
CA LEU A 188 -11.21 15.00 -1.91
C LEU A 188 -10.67 13.76 -2.62
N MET A 189 -10.72 13.81 -3.94
CA MET A 189 -10.06 12.87 -4.83
C MET A 189 -8.83 13.56 -5.43
N LEU A 190 -7.69 12.86 -5.43
CA LEU A 190 -6.49 13.27 -6.13
C LEU A 190 -6.37 12.41 -7.38
N ASP A 191 -6.39 13.05 -8.54
CA ASP A 191 -6.24 12.45 -9.86
C ASP A 191 -4.88 12.87 -10.43
N GLU A 192 -4.10 11.93 -10.94
CA GLU A 192 -2.71 12.18 -11.35
C GLU A 192 -2.41 11.63 -12.76
N PRO A 193 -3.11 12.11 -13.81
CA PRO A 193 -2.90 11.69 -15.17
C PRO A 193 -1.58 12.20 -15.76
N TYR A 194 -1.11 11.50 -16.80
CA TYR A 194 0.03 11.96 -17.61
C TYR A 194 -0.31 13.19 -18.45
N GLY A 195 0.72 13.90 -18.92
CA GLY A 195 0.61 15.23 -19.52
C GLY A 195 -0.30 15.42 -20.74
N HIS A 196 -0.86 14.36 -21.34
CA HIS A 196 -1.86 14.50 -22.42
C HIS A 196 -3.12 15.26 -21.97
N VAL A 197 -3.48 15.18 -20.68
CA VAL A 197 -4.63 15.92 -20.13
C VAL A 197 -4.42 17.43 -20.06
N LEU A 198 -3.18 17.91 -20.27
CA LEU A 198 -2.86 19.33 -20.31
C LEU A 198 -3.31 19.99 -21.62
N ALA A 199 -3.68 19.22 -22.65
CA ALA A 199 -4.22 19.78 -23.87
C ALA A 199 -5.52 20.57 -23.59
N PRO A 200 -5.72 21.77 -24.19
CA PRO A 200 -6.83 22.66 -23.85
C PRO A 200 -8.22 22.01 -23.94
N GLU A 201 -8.42 21.13 -24.91
CA GLU A 201 -9.67 20.37 -25.11
C GLU A 201 -10.01 19.46 -23.92
N TYR A 202 -9.01 18.80 -23.33
CA TYR A 202 -9.20 17.95 -22.15
C TYR A 202 -9.46 18.80 -20.91
N GLN A 203 -8.74 19.91 -20.74
CA GLN A 203 -8.97 20.82 -19.63
C GLN A 203 -10.38 21.44 -19.68
N ALA A 204 -10.83 21.88 -20.85
CA ALA A 204 -12.19 22.41 -21.04
C ALA A 204 -13.24 21.35 -20.64
N ARG A 205 -13.14 20.14 -21.20
CA ARG A 205 -14.08 19.04 -20.89
C ARG A 205 -14.11 18.68 -19.40
N ARG A 206 -12.96 18.68 -18.73
CA ARG A 206 -12.86 18.40 -17.29
C ARG A 206 -13.45 19.53 -16.45
N ASN A 207 -13.24 20.78 -16.84
CA ASN A 207 -13.84 21.94 -16.17
C ASN A 207 -15.36 21.95 -16.33
N ASP A 208 -15.86 21.75 -17.54
CA ASP A 208 -17.30 21.69 -17.83
C ASP A 208 -17.97 20.58 -17.02
N TRP A 209 -17.42 19.36 -17.07
CA TRP A 209 -17.92 18.23 -16.29
C TRP A 209 -17.88 18.52 -14.79
N SER A 210 -16.81 19.14 -14.28
CA SER A 210 -16.70 19.46 -12.84
C SER A 210 -17.77 20.46 -12.42
N ASN A 211 -18.00 21.50 -13.22
CA ASN A 211 -19.01 22.52 -12.96
C ASN A 211 -20.43 21.93 -13.00
N GLU A 212 -20.74 21.12 -14.02
CA GLU A 212 -22.04 20.44 -14.18
C GLU A 212 -22.36 19.52 -13.00
N ASN A 213 -21.33 18.90 -12.40
CA ASN A 213 -21.49 17.96 -11.29
C ASN A 213 -21.23 18.61 -9.91
N GLY A 214 -21.07 19.94 -9.85
CA GLY A 214 -20.90 20.69 -8.61
C GLY A 214 -19.57 20.42 -7.89
N PHE A 215 -18.53 20.00 -8.60
CA PHE A 215 -17.19 19.80 -8.06
C PHE A 215 -16.30 21.01 -8.28
N LYS A 216 -15.47 21.30 -7.27
CA LYS A 216 -14.30 22.15 -7.43
C LYS A 216 -13.14 21.31 -7.94
N LEU A 217 -12.66 21.62 -9.13
CA LEU A 217 -11.40 21.12 -9.69
C LEU A 217 -10.30 22.16 -9.46
N ALA A 218 -9.14 21.72 -8.97
CA ALA A 218 -7.96 22.55 -8.80
C ALA A 218 -6.69 21.82 -9.24
N MET A 219 -5.79 22.54 -9.91
CA MET A 219 -4.49 22.03 -10.34
C MET A 219 -3.40 22.77 -9.54
N PRO A 220 -2.88 22.20 -8.44
CA PRO A 220 -1.84 22.84 -7.66
C PRO A 220 -0.51 22.89 -8.42
N GLY A 221 0.31 23.90 -8.13
CA GLY A 221 1.73 23.96 -8.51
C GLY A 221 2.59 22.98 -7.71
N TRP A 222 2.25 21.69 -7.77
CA TRP A 222 2.89 20.60 -7.02
C TRP A 222 3.17 19.42 -7.94
N GLU A 223 4.18 18.62 -7.61
CA GLU A 223 4.63 17.52 -8.47
C GLU A 223 3.80 16.24 -8.33
N GLY A 224 2.98 16.12 -7.29
CA GLY A 224 2.13 14.94 -7.05
C GLY A 224 2.78 13.82 -6.23
N LEU A 225 2.10 12.68 -6.14
CA LEU A 225 2.51 11.46 -5.43
C LEU A 225 2.80 10.30 -6.36
N TYR A 226 1.96 10.06 -7.37
CA TYR A 226 2.00 8.83 -8.18
C TYR A 226 3.32 8.72 -8.95
N ASN A 227 3.63 9.74 -9.75
CA ASN A 227 4.88 9.84 -10.49
C ASN A 227 5.35 11.30 -10.51
N PRO A 228 5.99 11.76 -9.42
CA PRO A 228 6.28 13.17 -9.23
C PRO A 228 7.07 13.77 -10.40
N GLY A 229 6.56 14.89 -10.94
CA GLY A 229 7.16 15.62 -12.08
C GLY A 229 6.79 15.07 -13.47
N TYR A 230 6.13 13.91 -13.55
CA TYR A 230 5.68 13.30 -14.81
C TYR A 230 4.17 13.16 -14.91
N ALA A 231 3.48 13.08 -13.78
CA ALA A 231 2.03 13.17 -13.67
C ALA A 231 1.60 14.59 -13.26
N THR A 232 0.38 14.99 -13.61
CA THR A 232 -0.17 16.30 -13.27
C THR A 232 -1.26 16.15 -12.21
N PRO A 233 -1.02 16.56 -10.95
CA PRO A 233 -2.01 16.41 -9.90
C PRO A 233 -3.21 17.33 -10.10
N HIS A 234 -4.39 16.78 -9.92
CA HIS A 234 -5.67 17.46 -9.92
C HIS A 234 -6.43 17.08 -8.65
N LEU A 235 -6.86 18.07 -7.89
CA LEU A 235 -7.66 17.91 -6.68
C LEU A 235 -9.13 18.18 -7.03
N LEU A 236 -10.01 17.23 -6.69
CA LEU A 236 -11.44 17.28 -6.97
C LEU A 236 -12.23 17.05 -5.68
N GLY A 237 -13.24 17.88 -5.40
CA GLY A 237 -14.14 17.69 -4.26
C GLY A 237 -15.24 18.75 -4.22
N HIS A 238 -16.21 18.59 -3.31
CA HIS A 238 -17.28 19.59 -3.13
C HIS A 238 -16.90 20.71 -2.14
N ASP A 239 -16.02 20.41 -1.19
CA ASP A 239 -15.61 21.36 -0.15
C ASP A 239 -14.47 22.26 -0.68
N VAL A 240 -14.85 23.49 -1.06
CA VAL A 240 -13.94 24.49 -1.64
C VAL A 240 -12.86 24.90 -0.64
N ASP A 241 -13.19 25.02 0.65
CA ASP A 241 -12.24 25.43 1.68
C ASP A 241 -11.19 24.34 1.91
N LEU A 242 -11.62 23.07 1.93
CA LEU A 242 -10.72 21.93 1.96
C LEU A 242 -9.77 21.94 0.77
N ILE A 243 -10.29 22.08 -0.46
CA ILE A 243 -9.48 22.07 -1.67
C ILE A 243 -8.45 23.21 -1.65
N ASN A 244 -8.87 24.44 -1.37
CA ASN A 244 -7.98 25.59 -1.33
C ASN A 244 -6.88 25.44 -0.26
N ARG A 245 -7.23 24.93 0.92
CA ARG A 245 -6.26 24.64 1.98
C ARG A 245 -5.25 23.59 1.53
N VAL A 246 -5.70 22.51 0.90
CA VAL A 246 -4.81 21.43 0.45
C VAL A 246 -3.89 21.93 -0.66
N VAL A 247 -4.40 22.71 -1.62
CA VAL A 247 -3.58 23.38 -2.66
C VAL A 247 -2.46 24.19 -2.02
N ALA A 248 -2.81 25.12 -1.11
CA ALA A 248 -1.82 25.97 -0.44
C ALA A 248 -0.78 25.14 0.34
N THR A 249 -1.21 24.05 0.98
CA THR A 249 -0.30 23.15 1.69
C THR A 249 0.66 22.42 0.76
N VAL A 250 0.17 21.82 -0.33
CA VAL A 250 1.01 20.98 -1.20
C VAL A 250 1.98 21.80 -2.05
N GLU A 251 1.62 23.03 -2.42
CA GLU A 251 2.53 23.96 -3.11
C GLU A 251 3.72 24.39 -2.23
N HIS A 252 3.61 24.22 -0.91
CA HIS A 252 4.72 24.40 0.02
C HIS A 252 5.56 23.14 0.26
N LEU A 253 5.10 21.96 -0.20
CA LEU A 253 5.87 20.71 -0.13
C LEU A 253 6.84 20.64 -1.31
N SER A 254 8.12 20.94 -1.08
CA SER A 254 9.16 20.83 -2.10
C SER A 254 9.78 19.43 -2.14
N LEU A 255 9.88 18.83 -3.34
CA LEU A 255 10.67 17.61 -3.54
C LEU A 255 12.17 17.79 -3.20
N GLY A 256 12.67 19.02 -3.16
CA GLY A 256 14.05 19.31 -2.77
C GLY A 256 14.40 18.82 -1.36
N GLU A 257 13.40 18.58 -0.49
CA GLU A 257 13.64 17.94 0.80
C GLU A 257 13.96 16.44 0.66
N ALA A 258 13.35 15.75 -0.31
CA ALA A 258 13.52 14.32 -0.51
C ALA A 258 14.94 13.94 -0.95
N SER A 259 15.60 14.78 -1.75
CA SER A 259 16.99 14.57 -2.18
C SER A 259 18.00 14.62 -1.02
N THR A 260 17.61 15.17 0.13
CA THR A 260 18.45 15.25 1.33
C THR A 260 18.28 14.06 2.28
N TRP A 261 17.33 13.16 2.01
CA TRP A 261 17.08 12.04 2.90
C TRP A 261 18.21 11.00 2.83
N ALA A 262 18.74 10.67 4.00
CA ALA A 262 19.79 9.68 4.14
C ALA A 262 19.19 8.28 4.22
N PHE A 263 19.58 7.43 3.27
CA PHE A 263 19.34 5.99 3.31
C PHE A 263 20.42 5.30 4.12
N GLN A 264 20.02 4.25 4.84
CA GLN A 264 20.90 3.31 5.52
C GLN A 264 20.72 1.94 4.88
N SER A 265 21.83 1.35 4.44
CA SER A 265 21.84 0.01 3.86
C SER A 265 22.29 -1.00 4.92
N GLU A 266 21.52 -2.07 5.05
CA GLU A 266 21.78 -3.20 5.95
C GLU A 266 21.76 -4.53 5.16
N ASN A 267 22.23 -5.60 5.81
CA ASN A 267 22.17 -6.94 5.26
C ASN A 267 20.72 -7.41 5.08
N PHE A 268 20.48 -8.24 4.08
CA PHE A 268 19.15 -8.80 3.80
C PHE A 268 18.55 -9.60 4.97
N SER A 269 19.39 -10.27 5.77
CA SER A 269 18.96 -11.02 6.95
C SER A 269 18.73 -10.14 8.18
N SER A 270 19.12 -8.86 8.14
CA SER A 270 18.91 -7.93 9.23
C SER A 270 17.44 -7.65 9.47
N GLN A 271 17.13 -7.27 10.71
CA GLN A 271 15.84 -6.76 11.10
C GLN A 271 16.04 -5.38 11.75
N PHE A 272 15.83 -4.31 10.99
CA PHE A 272 15.74 -2.95 11.52
C PHE A 272 14.82 -2.86 12.75
N VAL A 273 15.35 -2.36 13.88
CA VAL A 273 14.58 -2.14 15.11
C VAL A 273 14.51 -0.64 15.33
N SER A 274 13.33 -0.06 15.14
CA SER A 274 13.15 1.37 15.36
C SER A 274 13.25 1.76 16.85
N PRO A 275 13.51 3.04 17.17
CA PRO A 275 13.50 3.54 18.53
C PRO A 275 12.22 3.19 19.30
N ALA A 276 11.03 3.36 18.72
CA ALA A 276 9.79 3.02 19.43
C ALA A 276 9.62 1.51 19.63
N ARG A 277 10.10 0.66 18.70
CA ARG A 277 10.11 -0.79 18.89
C ARG A 277 11.03 -1.17 20.06
N ALA A 278 12.24 -0.63 20.10
CA ALA A 278 13.19 -0.87 21.19
C ALA A 278 12.61 -0.45 22.55
N GLN A 279 12.01 0.75 22.63
CA GLN A 279 11.38 1.27 23.84
C GLN A 279 10.16 0.45 24.30
N SER A 280 9.43 -0.17 23.36
CA SER A 280 8.26 -0.99 23.70
C SER A 280 8.60 -2.28 24.47
N GLY A 281 9.87 -2.71 24.47
CA GLY A 281 10.32 -3.98 25.05
C GLY A 281 9.80 -5.23 24.32
N LYS A 282 8.95 -5.08 23.30
CA LYS A 282 8.40 -6.21 22.53
C LYS A 282 9.41 -6.66 21.49
N LYS A 283 9.77 -7.95 21.51
CA LYS A 283 10.63 -8.54 20.49
C LYS A 283 10.00 -8.41 19.10
N ARG A 284 10.79 -7.96 18.11
CA ARG A 284 10.36 -7.93 16.71
C ARG A 284 10.11 -9.37 16.23
N LYS A 285 8.97 -9.60 15.60
CA LYS A 285 8.66 -10.89 14.97
C LYS A 285 9.44 -11.02 13.66
N PRO A 286 9.95 -12.21 13.32
CA PRO A 286 10.49 -12.45 12.00
C PRO A 286 9.48 -12.13 10.90
N ARG A 287 9.99 -11.73 9.73
CA ARG A 287 9.14 -11.49 8.57
C ARG A 287 8.42 -12.78 8.17
N PRO A 288 7.15 -12.72 7.76
CA PRO A 288 6.46 -13.88 7.20
C PRO A 288 7.25 -14.47 6.03
N GLY A 289 7.24 -15.80 5.89
CA GLY A 289 7.92 -16.47 4.79
C GLY A 289 9.45 -16.46 4.86
N THR A 290 10.06 -16.02 5.96
CA THR A 290 11.52 -16.12 6.19
C THR A 290 11.90 -17.18 7.21
N THR A 291 10.92 -17.91 7.75
CA THR A 291 11.12 -19.00 8.71
C THR A 291 10.50 -20.28 8.16
N TYR A 292 11.13 -21.43 8.47
CA TYR A 292 10.54 -22.73 8.17
C TYR A 292 9.50 -23.09 9.24
N GLY A 293 8.41 -23.73 8.82
CA GLY A 293 7.38 -24.25 9.70
C GLY A 293 7.04 -25.69 9.36
N SER A 294 6.25 -26.33 10.22
CA SER A 294 5.61 -27.61 9.96
C SER A 294 4.11 -27.49 10.24
N SER A 295 3.30 -28.26 9.52
CA SER A 295 1.85 -28.30 9.68
C SER A 295 1.37 -29.74 9.54
N LYS A 296 0.54 -30.21 10.46
CA LYS A 296 0.04 -31.59 10.46
C LYS A 296 -0.75 -31.85 9.17
N ASN A 297 -0.38 -32.92 8.46
CA ASN A 297 -1.00 -33.35 7.20
C ASN A 297 -1.05 -32.24 6.13
N ALA A 298 -0.11 -31.30 6.14
CA ALA A 298 -0.04 -30.23 5.16
C ALA A 298 1.42 -29.96 4.74
N ILE A 299 1.60 -29.60 3.48
CA ILE A 299 2.90 -29.32 2.87
C ILE A 299 2.92 -27.88 2.37
N GLU A 300 4.02 -27.18 2.63
CA GLU A 300 4.28 -25.86 2.07
C GLU A 300 4.60 -26.01 0.58
N TYR A 301 3.77 -25.43 -0.29
CA TYR A 301 3.97 -25.52 -1.73
C TYR A 301 4.49 -24.22 -2.35
N ARG A 302 4.31 -23.09 -1.66
CA ARG A 302 4.79 -21.78 -2.11
C ARG A 302 5.21 -20.92 -0.93
N ARG A 303 6.36 -20.28 -1.08
CA ARG A 303 6.92 -19.32 -0.14
C ARG A 303 7.16 -18.00 -0.84
N LYS A 304 6.78 -16.90 -0.19
CA LYS A 304 7.13 -15.55 -0.62
C LYS A 304 7.55 -14.74 0.60
N GLU A 305 8.78 -14.28 0.62
CA GLU A 305 9.32 -13.46 1.70
C GLU A 305 8.46 -12.20 1.91
N GLY A 306 8.11 -11.93 3.16
CA GLY A 306 7.16 -10.88 3.53
C GLY A 306 5.70 -11.33 3.60
N TRP A 307 5.37 -12.48 3.04
CA TRP A 307 4.03 -13.04 3.01
C TRP A 307 3.99 -14.38 3.74
N GLY A 308 2.80 -14.78 4.21
CA GLY A 308 2.63 -16.09 4.81
C GLY A 308 3.00 -17.19 3.82
N SER A 309 3.55 -18.30 4.33
CA SER A 309 3.70 -19.52 3.53
C SER A 309 2.33 -20.04 3.10
N TYR A 310 2.24 -20.55 1.89
CA TYR A 310 1.04 -21.19 1.36
C TYR A 310 1.16 -22.70 1.55
N TRP A 311 0.06 -23.29 2.02
CA TRP A 311 0.02 -24.67 2.44
C TRP A 311 -1.14 -25.37 1.75
N ARG A 312 -0.87 -26.58 1.26
CA ARG A 312 -1.89 -27.51 0.77
C ARG A 312 -1.97 -28.73 1.69
N PRO A 313 -3.08 -29.49 1.71
CA PRO A 313 -3.10 -30.80 2.33
C PRO A 313 -1.94 -31.69 1.81
N ALA A 314 -1.40 -32.59 2.61
CA ALA A 314 -0.23 -33.38 2.19
C ALA A 314 -0.59 -34.43 1.12
N GLN A 315 -1.78 -35.02 1.25
CA GLN A 315 -2.31 -35.99 0.29
C GLN A 315 -2.55 -35.31 -1.07
N GLN A 316 -2.31 -36.06 -2.13
CA GLN A 316 -2.56 -35.64 -3.50
C GLN A 316 -3.99 -36.04 -3.90
N MET A 317 -4.68 -35.15 -4.59
CA MET A 317 -5.98 -35.42 -5.20
C MET A 317 -5.80 -36.02 -6.58
N SER A 318 -6.70 -36.93 -6.97
CA SER A 318 -6.64 -37.53 -8.31
C SER A 318 -6.96 -36.50 -9.39
N ILE A 319 -6.41 -36.67 -10.60
CA ILE A 319 -6.71 -35.82 -11.76
C ILE A 319 -8.21 -35.81 -12.05
N ALA A 320 -8.86 -36.97 -11.96
CA ALA A 320 -10.31 -37.09 -12.16
C ALA A 320 -11.11 -36.23 -11.16
N ASP A 321 -10.70 -36.20 -9.89
CA ASP A 321 -11.33 -35.37 -8.87
C ASP A 321 -11.05 -33.87 -9.09
N HIS A 322 -9.84 -33.49 -9.53
CA HIS A 322 -9.56 -32.11 -9.93
C HIS A 322 -10.44 -31.66 -11.08
N ASN A 323 -10.55 -32.47 -12.15
CA ASN A 323 -11.41 -32.18 -13.30
C ASN A 323 -12.89 -32.07 -12.85
N ALA A 324 -13.35 -32.97 -11.98
CA ALA A 324 -14.71 -32.94 -11.45
C ALA A 324 -14.99 -31.69 -10.61
N MET A 325 -14.07 -31.30 -9.71
CA MET A 325 -14.23 -30.09 -8.91
C MET A 325 -14.20 -28.83 -9.74
N GLY A 326 -13.25 -28.73 -10.68
CA GLY A 326 -13.13 -27.60 -11.59
C GLY A 326 -14.40 -27.42 -12.42
N TRP A 327 -14.98 -28.50 -12.95
CA TRP A 327 -16.27 -28.46 -13.63
C TRP A 327 -17.41 -27.95 -12.73
N ILE A 328 -17.50 -28.45 -11.49
CA ILE A 328 -18.52 -27.99 -10.54
C ILE A 328 -18.37 -26.49 -10.25
N LEU A 329 -17.14 -26.01 -10.02
CA LEU A 329 -16.85 -24.60 -9.71
C LEU A 329 -17.12 -23.68 -10.90
N LYS A 330 -16.79 -24.11 -12.13
CA LYS A 330 -17.13 -23.39 -13.36
C LYS A 330 -18.65 -23.17 -13.48
N ARG A 331 -19.45 -24.22 -13.25
CA ARG A 331 -20.92 -24.11 -13.26
C ARG A 331 -21.46 -23.22 -12.14
N LEU A 332 -20.87 -23.31 -10.94
CA LEU A 332 -21.23 -22.42 -9.82
C LEU A 332 -20.94 -20.95 -10.17
N TYR A 333 -19.84 -20.67 -10.86
CA TYR A 333 -19.47 -19.32 -11.29
C TYR A 333 -20.43 -18.76 -12.35
N ALA A 334 -20.85 -19.60 -13.31
CA ALA A 334 -21.84 -19.24 -14.32
C ALA A 334 -23.24 -18.96 -13.71
N THR A 335 -23.53 -19.54 -12.54
CA THR A 335 -24.80 -19.36 -11.85
C THR A 335 -24.89 -17.99 -11.16
N ALA A 336 -26.06 -17.34 -11.24
CA ALA A 336 -26.32 -16.10 -10.52
C ALA A 336 -26.34 -16.36 -9.00
N MET A 337 -25.50 -15.65 -8.25
CA MET A 337 -25.39 -15.82 -6.79
C MET A 337 -24.92 -14.55 -6.09
N PRO A 338 -25.16 -14.41 -4.77
CA PRO A 338 -24.69 -13.25 -4.01
C PRO A 338 -23.17 -13.06 -4.13
N PHE A 339 -22.73 -11.81 -4.26
CA PHE A 339 -21.32 -11.44 -4.45
C PHE A 339 -20.40 -12.10 -3.42
N THR A 340 -20.80 -12.12 -2.15
CA THR A 340 -20.00 -12.72 -1.07
C THR A 340 -19.76 -14.22 -1.25
N VAL A 341 -20.75 -14.96 -1.74
CA VAL A 341 -20.65 -16.39 -2.04
C VAL A 341 -19.73 -16.59 -3.24
N ARG A 342 -19.94 -15.79 -4.30
CA ARG A 342 -19.09 -15.83 -5.50
C ARG A 342 -17.63 -15.58 -5.19
N THR A 343 -17.30 -14.61 -4.32
CA THR A 343 -15.93 -14.33 -3.90
C THR A 343 -15.30 -15.53 -3.19
N GLN A 344 -16.00 -16.15 -2.24
CA GLN A 344 -15.49 -17.32 -1.51
C GLN A 344 -15.22 -18.51 -2.44
N LEU A 345 -16.11 -18.76 -3.41
CA LEU A 345 -15.93 -19.83 -4.39
C LEU A 345 -14.80 -19.53 -5.38
N SER A 346 -14.65 -18.27 -5.79
CA SER A 346 -13.52 -17.84 -6.64
C SER A 346 -12.18 -18.03 -5.93
N GLU A 347 -12.10 -17.78 -4.63
CA GLU A 347 -10.89 -18.05 -3.84
C GLU A 347 -10.58 -19.55 -3.74
N LEU A 348 -11.60 -20.38 -3.50
CA LEU A 348 -11.43 -21.84 -3.49
C LEU A 348 -10.98 -22.35 -4.86
N HIS A 349 -11.58 -21.83 -5.93
CA HIS A 349 -11.24 -22.16 -7.30
C HIS A 349 -9.75 -21.89 -7.59
N ALA A 350 -9.29 -20.66 -7.35
CA ALA A 350 -7.88 -20.33 -7.55
C ALA A 350 -6.95 -21.16 -6.66
N GLU A 351 -7.33 -21.46 -5.41
CA GLU A 351 -6.47 -22.25 -4.52
C GLU A 351 -6.36 -23.72 -4.96
N LEU A 352 -7.45 -24.31 -5.46
CA LEU A 352 -7.44 -25.69 -5.96
C LEU A 352 -6.60 -25.86 -7.23
N GLU A 353 -6.60 -24.86 -8.12
CA GLU A 353 -5.65 -24.81 -9.24
C GLU A 353 -4.21 -24.76 -8.72
N ASN A 354 -3.91 -23.86 -7.76
CA ASN A 354 -2.57 -23.79 -7.16
C ASN A 354 -2.16 -25.12 -6.50
N TRP A 355 -3.10 -25.85 -5.89
CA TRP A 355 -2.82 -27.18 -5.32
C TRP A 355 -2.57 -28.21 -6.40
N MET A 356 -3.36 -28.23 -7.48
CA MET A 356 -3.17 -29.10 -8.63
C MET A 356 -1.77 -28.91 -9.24
N ASP A 357 -1.38 -27.67 -9.51
CA ASP A 357 -0.06 -27.33 -10.05
C ASP A 357 1.08 -27.75 -9.12
N ALA A 358 0.87 -27.65 -7.81
CA ALA A 358 1.83 -28.08 -6.81
C ALA A 358 1.92 -29.60 -6.65
N GLU A 359 0.80 -30.30 -6.86
CA GLU A 359 0.66 -31.75 -6.76
C GLU A 359 1.29 -32.47 -7.96
N TYR A 360 1.15 -31.89 -9.16
CA TYR A 360 1.56 -32.51 -10.42
C TYR A 360 2.65 -31.72 -11.15
N LYS A 361 3.46 -30.96 -10.38
CA LYS A 361 4.40 -29.97 -10.90
C LYS A 361 5.29 -30.51 -12.02
N GLY A 362 5.10 -29.96 -13.23
CA GLY A 362 5.94 -30.28 -14.40
C GLY A 362 5.49 -31.52 -15.19
N GLU A 363 4.36 -32.13 -14.82
CA GLU A 363 3.78 -33.26 -15.54
C GLU A 363 2.70 -32.77 -16.51
N ARG A 364 2.85 -33.07 -17.80
CA ARG A 364 1.73 -32.99 -18.76
C ARG A 364 1.07 -34.38 -18.81
N HIS A 365 0.17 -34.64 -17.86
CA HIS A 365 -0.59 -35.88 -17.87
C HIS A 365 -1.65 -35.82 -19.00
N PRO A 366 -1.81 -36.87 -19.82
CA PRO A 366 -2.81 -36.89 -20.90
C PRO A 366 -4.26 -36.73 -20.40
N ASP A 367 -4.50 -37.12 -19.15
CA ASP A 367 -5.84 -37.06 -18.51
C ASP A 367 -6.16 -35.69 -17.88
N PHE A 368 -5.21 -34.74 -17.88
CA PHE A 368 -5.54 -33.39 -17.47
C PHE A 368 -6.45 -32.75 -18.50
N ASP A 369 -7.64 -32.33 -18.04
CA ASP A 369 -8.43 -31.40 -18.82
C ASP A 369 -7.63 -30.09 -18.88
N PRO A 370 -7.21 -29.61 -20.07
CA PRO A 370 -6.51 -28.34 -20.19
C PRO A 370 -7.34 -27.17 -19.66
N ASP A 371 -8.67 -27.36 -19.60
CA ASP A 371 -9.61 -26.39 -19.08
C ASP A 371 -10.15 -26.76 -17.67
N ALA A 372 -9.48 -27.66 -16.92
CA ALA A 372 -9.99 -28.23 -15.67
C ALA A 372 -10.61 -27.17 -14.75
N TYR A 373 -9.87 -26.10 -14.48
CA TYR A 373 -10.30 -24.98 -13.65
C TYR A 373 -10.72 -23.76 -14.49
N TYR A 374 -9.92 -23.32 -15.46
CA TYR A 374 -10.22 -22.15 -16.30
C TYR A 374 -10.52 -22.56 -17.74
N GLY A 375 -11.34 -21.79 -18.45
CA GLY A 375 -11.68 -22.08 -19.85
C GLY A 375 -12.95 -22.91 -20.02
N GLY A 376 -13.14 -23.45 -21.23
CA GLY A 376 -14.38 -24.07 -21.68
C GLY A 376 -15.41 -23.09 -22.26
N TYR A 377 -16.24 -23.59 -23.19
CA TYR A 377 -17.39 -22.88 -23.76
C TYR A 377 -18.70 -23.49 -23.26
N ASP A 378 -19.79 -22.71 -23.30
CA ASP A 378 -21.15 -23.17 -23.00
C ASP A 378 -21.33 -23.84 -21.62
N ILE A 379 -20.71 -23.29 -20.58
CA ILE A 379 -20.78 -23.82 -19.22
C ILE A 379 -22.22 -23.67 -18.67
N PRO A 380 -22.94 -24.76 -18.37
CA PRO A 380 -24.33 -24.70 -17.96
C PRO A 380 -24.49 -24.26 -16.51
N CYS A 381 -25.38 -23.30 -16.27
CA CYS A 381 -25.78 -22.89 -14.92
C CYS A 381 -26.51 -24.02 -14.18
N TYR A 382 -26.48 -23.97 -12.85
CA TYR A 382 -27.42 -24.71 -12.02
C TYR A 382 -28.79 -24.04 -12.08
N GLN A 383 -29.84 -24.84 -12.24
CA GLN A 383 -31.17 -24.32 -12.57
C GLN A 383 -31.92 -23.80 -11.35
N ASN A 384 -31.59 -24.31 -10.17
CA ASN A 384 -32.29 -23.98 -8.94
C ASN A 384 -31.37 -24.04 -7.73
N ARG A 385 -31.86 -23.51 -6.61
CA ARG A 385 -31.13 -23.45 -5.34
C ARG A 385 -30.74 -24.82 -4.80
N ILE A 386 -31.55 -25.86 -5.03
CA ILE A 386 -31.28 -27.21 -4.54
C ILE A 386 -30.03 -27.75 -5.24
N GLU A 387 -29.96 -27.64 -6.57
CA GLU A 387 -28.77 -28.05 -7.34
C GLU A 387 -27.50 -27.29 -6.93
N VAL A 388 -27.61 -26.00 -6.60
CA VAL A 388 -26.47 -25.22 -6.08
C VAL A 388 -25.99 -25.78 -4.73
N LEU A 389 -26.91 -26.10 -3.82
CA LEU A 389 -26.57 -26.68 -2.52
C LEU A 389 -25.94 -28.08 -2.68
N GLU A 390 -26.50 -28.91 -3.55
CA GLU A 390 -25.94 -30.24 -3.88
C GLU A 390 -24.54 -30.14 -4.50
N ALA A 391 -24.30 -29.14 -5.34
CA ALA A 391 -22.98 -28.88 -5.92
C ALA A 391 -21.95 -28.50 -4.84
N LEU A 392 -22.33 -27.63 -3.88
CA LEU A 392 -21.48 -27.28 -2.74
C LEU A 392 -21.19 -28.49 -1.85
N ASP A 393 -22.21 -29.32 -1.59
CA ASP A 393 -22.07 -30.55 -0.80
C ASP A 393 -21.17 -31.57 -1.52
N ARG A 394 -21.24 -31.63 -2.85
CA ARG A 394 -20.37 -32.49 -3.67
C ARG A 394 -18.91 -32.04 -3.64
N LEU A 395 -18.63 -30.73 -3.75
CA LEU A 395 -17.26 -30.20 -3.58
C LEU A 395 -16.68 -30.60 -2.22
N ARG A 396 -17.46 -30.39 -1.16
CA ARG A 396 -17.06 -30.77 0.19
C ARG A 396 -16.80 -32.27 0.30
N SER A 397 -17.67 -33.10 -0.28
CA SER A 397 -17.53 -34.56 -0.25
C SER A 397 -16.28 -35.04 -0.96
N ILE A 398 -15.95 -34.49 -2.14
CA ILE A 398 -14.71 -34.83 -2.86
C ILE A 398 -13.51 -34.48 -1.98
N MET A 399 -13.41 -33.24 -1.52
CA MET A 399 -12.29 -32.79 -0.67
C MET A 399 -12.15 -33.61 0.62
N ALA A 400 -13.27 -34.00 1.26
CA ALA A 400 -13.26 -34.80 2.49
C ALA A 400 -12.88 -36.27 2.25
N GLY A 401 -13.26 -36.83 1.10
CA GLY A 401 -12.87 -38.18 0.70
C GLY A 401 -11.41 -38.28 0.28
N THR A 402 -10.85 -37.17 -0.20
CA THR A 402 -9.49 -37.13 -0.74
C THR A 402 -8.44 -36.66 0.27
N TYR A 403 -8.70 -35.63 1.07
CA TYR A 403 -7.66 -35.02 1.91
C TYR A 403 -7.79 -35.38 3.39
N LEU A 404 -6.67 -35.72 4.02
CA LEU A 404 -6.58 -35.84 5.48
C LEU A 404 -6.84 -34.49 6.17
N ASP A 405 -7.39 -34.55 7.40
CA ASP A 405 -7.61 -33.34 8.21
C ASP A 405 -6.32 -32.53 8.38
N SER A 406 -6.40 -31.27 7.95
CA SER A 406 -5.30 -30.32 7.93
C SER A 406 -5.85 -28.89 8.04
N LYS A 407 -5.01 -27.93 8.45
CA LYS A 407 -5.44 -26.54 8.58
C LYS A 407 -5.97 -25.96 7.24
N PRO A 408 -5.29 -26.12 6.09
CA PRO A 408 -5.79 -25.61 4.81
C PRO A 408 -7.18 -26.16 4.50
N LEU A 409 -7.39 -27.47 4.63
CA LEU A 409 -8.67 -28.11 4.40
C LEU A 409 -9.79 -27.52 5.28
N ARG A 410 -9.53 -27.39 6.59
CA ARG A 410 -10.51 -26.82 7.53
C ARG A 410 -10.87 -25.37 7.21
N ASP A 411 -9.91 -24.57 6.76
CA ASP A 411 -10.16 -23.18 6.38
C ASP A 411 -11.07 -23.08 5.14
N HIS A 412 -10.90 -23.96 4.15
CA HIS A 412 -11.79 -24.05 2.99
C HIS A 412 -13.17 -24.63 3.32
N PHE A 413 -13.24 -25.66 4.17
CA PHE A 413 -14.51 -26.16 4.68
C PHE A 413 -15.33 -25.09 5.39
N ARG A 414 -14.70 -24.26 6.22
CA ARG A 414 -15.39 -23.12 6.86
C ARG A 414 -15.99 -22.16 5.82
N LYS A 415 -15.27 -21.86 4.73
CA LYS A 415 -15.77 -21.00 3.65
C LYS A 415 -16.94 -21.64 2.91
N LEU A 416 -16.84 -22.92 2.56
CA LEU A 416 -17.92 -23.68 1.93
C LEU A 416 -19.17 -23.75 2.81
N ASP A 417 -19.01 -23.98 4.12
CA ASP A 417 -20.13 -24.05 5.06
C ASP A 417 -20.84 -22.69 5.18
N LEU A 418 -20.09 -21.58 5.20
CA LEU A 418 -20.65 -20.23 5.18
C LEU A 418 -21.37 -19.92 3.86
N ALA A 419 -20.77 -20.28 2.72
CA ALA A 419 -21.36 -20.13 1.39
C ALA A 419 -22.69 -20.89 1.31
N ARG A 420 -22.70 -22.14 1.75
CA ARG A 420 -23.90 -23.00 1.79
C ARG A 420 -24.98 -22.42 2.69
N GLN A 421 -24.63 -21.94 3.89
CA GLN A 421 -25.59 -21.30 4.80
C GLN A 421 -26.20 -20.03 4.22
N HIS A 422 -25.40 -19.23 3.48
CA HIS A 422 -25.89 -18.02 2.83
C HIS A 422 -26.92 -18.38 1.74
N ILE A 423 -26.58 -19.32 0.85
CA ILE A 423 -27.48 -19.78 -0.21
C ILE A 423 -28.75 -20.40 0.37
N ALA A 424 -28.66 -21.18 1.45
CA ALA A 424 -29.84 -21.78 2.06
C ALA A 424 -30.83 -20.77 2.67
N LYS A 425 -30.35 -19.57 3.03
CA LYS A 425 -31.16 -18.49 3.63
C LYS A 425 -31.67 -17.46 2.61
N SER A 426 -31.00 -17.36 1.47
CA SER A 426 -31.45 -16.57 0.30
C SER A 426 -32.56 -17.30 -0.43
#